data_AF-A0A6B3ERV4-F1
#
_entry.id   AF-A0A6B3ERV4-F1
#
_cell.length_a   1.000
_cell.length_b   1.000
_cell.length_c   1.000
_cell.angle_alpha   90.00
_cell.angle_beta   90.00
_cell.angle_gamma   90.00
#
_symmetry.space_group_name_H-M   'P 1'
#
loop_
_entity.id
_entity.type
_entity.pdbx_description
1 polymer ?
#
loop_
_entity_poly.entity_id
_entity_poly.type
_entity_poly.pdbx_seq_one_letter_code
_entity_poly.pdbx_strand_id
1 'polypeptide(L)'
;RLGRAIRAAVGEDPHVVFDFIGQATFGISVFVVRRGGTVVTCGSSTGYQHQFDNRYLWMNLKRIVGSHAANLQEQWELNRLMRLGNISPV
;
A
#
# COMPACT_ATOMS: atom_id res chain seq x y z
N ARG A 1 3.75 -17.43 -4.46
CA ARG A 1 2.39 -17.71 -5.02
C ARG A 1 1.64 -16.41 -5.32
N LEU A 2 1.53 -15.46 -4.38
CA LEU A 2 0.81 -14.19 -4.59
C LEU A 2 1.25 -13.37 -5.81
N GLY A 3 2.55 -13.08 -5.99
CA GLY A 3 3.00 -12.28 -7.15
C GLY A 3 2.63 -12.89 -8.52
N ARG A 4 2.57 -14.22 -8.63
CA ARG A 4 2.08 -14.89 -9.85
C ARG A 4 0.58 -14.69 -10.04
N ALA A 5 -0.20 -14.80 -8.95
CA ALA A 5 -1.63 -14.57 -8.99
C ALA A 5 -1.97 -13.12 -9.38
N ILE A 6 -1.23 -12.14 -8.85
CA ILE A 6 -1.39 -10.73 -9.23
C ILE A 6 -1.12 -10.55 -10.72
N ARG A 7 0.05 -10.99 -11.23
CA ARG A 7 0.37 -10.87 -12.65
C ARG A 7 -0.59 -11.63 -13.57
N ALA A 8 -1.17 -12.74 -13.12
CA ALA A 8 -2.20 -13.44 -13.87
C ALA A 8 -3.52 -12.64 -13.95
N ALA A 9 -3.86 -11.90 -12.89
CA ALA A 9 -5.08 -11.10 -12.84
C ALA A 9 -4.94 -9.74 -13.53
N VAL A 10 -3.79 -9.07 -13.43
CA VAL A 10 -3.60 -7.67 -13.89
C VAL A 10 -2.41 -7.45 -14.82
N GLY A 11 -1.66 -8.50 -15.17
CA GLY A 11 -0.56 -8.44 -16.15
C GLY A 11 0.79 -7.94 -15.60
N GLU A 12 0.82 -7.22 -14.49
CA GLU A 12 2.03 -6.63 -13.92
C GLU A 12 2.09 -6.66 -12.39
N ASP A 13 3.23 -6.28 -11.83
CA ASP A 13 3.40 -6.09 -10.39
C ASP A 13 2.78 -4.74 -9.95
N PRO A 14 2.20 -4.65 -8.75
CA PRO A 14 1.46 -3.46 -8.33
C PRO A 14 2.38 -2.24 -8.16
N HIS A 15 1.89 -1.09 -8.62
CA HIS A 15 2.52 0.21 -8.46
C HIS A 15 2.53 0.67 -7.01
N VAL A 16 1.41 0.44 -6.31
CA VAL A 16 1.20 0.80 -4.91
C VAL A 16 0.60 -0.40 -4.18
N VAL A 17 1.09 -0.67 -2.98
CA VAL A 17 0.48 -1.61 -2.04
C VAL A 17 -0.03 -0.83 -0.83
N PHE A 18 -1.32 -1.00 -0.50
CA PHE A 18 -1.92 -0.46 0.72
C PHE A 18 -1.85 -1.51 1.83
N ASP A 19 -1.03 -1.26 2.86
CA ASP A 19 -0.83 -2.20 3.98
C ASP A 19 -1.21 -1.56 5.32
N PHE A 20 -2.24 -2.10 5.96
CA PHE A 20 -2.63 -1.76 7.34
C PHE A 20 -2.63 -2.99 8.25
N ILE A 21 -2.28 -4.15 7.72
CA ILE A 21 -2.29 -5.43 8.43
C ILE A 21 -1.00 -5.57 9.25
N GLY A 22 0.14 -5.10 8.74
CA GLY A 22 1.40 -5.02 9.49
C GLY A 22 2.19 -6.32 9.52
N GLN A 23 2.57 -6.80 10.71
CA GLN A 23 3.53 -7.90 10.92
C GLN A 23 3.30 -9.12 10.01
N ALA A 24 2.06 -9.57 9.82
CA ALA A 24 1.75 -10.75 9.02
C ALA A 24 1.97 -10.59 7.51
N THR A 25 1.93 -9.36 6.96
CA THR A 25 1.92 -9.11 5.52
C THR A 25 3.05 -8.25 5.01
N PHE A 26 3.69 -7.46 5.87
CA PHE A 26 4.58 -6.39 5.44
C PHE A 26 5.75 -6.86 4.55
N GLY A 27 6.36 -8.01 4.89
CA GLY A 27 7.40 -8.62 4.06
C GLY A 27 6.90 -9.04 2.67
N ILE A 28 5.66 -9.52 2.58
CA ILE A 28 5.01 -9.89 1.31
C ILE A 28 4.73 -8.61 0.50
N SER A 29 4.22 -7.55 1.14
CA SER A 29 3.95 -6.25 0.54
C SER A 29 5.21 -5.65 -0.10
N VAL A 30 6.33 -5.63 0.62
CA VAL A 30 7.63 -5.16 0.11
C VAL A 30 8.15 -6.08 -1.00
N PHE A 31 7.90 -7.38 -0.95
CA PHE A 31 8.32 -8.32 -2.00
C PHE A 31 7.58 -8.08 -3.31
N VAL A 32 6.24 -8.01 -3.28
CA VAL A 32 5.41 -8.00 -4.50
C VAL A 32 5.33 -6.64 -5.19
N VAL A 33 5.48 -5.52 -4.48
CA VAL A 33 5.41 -4.20 -5.12
C VAL A 33 6.49 -4.06 -6.21
N ARG A 34 6.17 -3.43 -7.33
CA ARG A 34 7.09 -3.33 -8.47
C ARG A 34 8.36 -2.54 -8.16
N ARG A 35 9.35 -2.61 -9.07
CA ARG A 35 10.52 -1.72 -9.04
C ARG A 35 10.08 -0.24 -9.11
N GLY A 36 10.61 0.58 -8.21
CA GLY A 36 10.23 1.99 -8.06
C GLY A 36 8.87 2.23 -7.40
N GLY A 37 8.13 1.18 -7.05
CA GLY A 37 6.81 1.27 -6.45
C GLY A 37 6.83 1.61 -4.96
N THR A 38 5.63 1.81 -4.40
CA THR A 38 5.46 2.30 -3.03
C THR A 38 4.58 1.36 -2.20
N VAL A 39 5.03 1.01 -0.99
CA VAL A 39 4.16 0.47 0.06
C VAL A 39 3.72 1.62 0.94
N VAL A 40 2.41 1.86 1.04
CA VAL A 40 1.83 2.86 1.95
C VAL A 40 1.25 2.14 3.15
N THR A 41 1.56 2.62 4.36
CA THR A 41 1.06 2.03 5.60
C THR A 41 0.52 3.06 6.59
N CYS A 42 -0.61 2.74 7.23
CA CYS A 42 -1.26 3.60 8.22
C CYS A 42 -1.63 2.88 9.53
N GLY A 43 -1.32 1.59 9.63
CA GLY A 43 -1.75 0.74 10.73
C GLY A 43 -1.05 -0.61 10.70
N SER A 44 -1.24 -1.39 11.75
CA SER A 44 -0.57 -2.70 11.89
C SER A 44 -1.41 -3.64 12.74
N SER A 45 -2.59 -4.01 12.25
CA SER A 45 -3.60 -4.80 12.97
C SER A 45 -3.08 -6.12 13.56
N THR A 46 -2.07 -6.73 12.95
CA THR A 46 -1.50 -8.02 13.36
C THR A 46 -0.19 -7.89 14.17
N GLY A 47 0.31 -6.67 14.36
CA GLY A 47 1.55 -6.40 15.10
C GLY A 47 2.38 -5.30 14.46
N TYR A 48 2.92 -4.39 15.27
CA TYR A 48 3.70 -3.23 14.83
C TYR A 48 5.17 -3.52 14.52
N GLN A 49 5.68 -4.71 14.88
CA GLN A 49 7.04 -5.12 14.55
C GLN A 49 7.08 -5.73 13.15
N HIS A 50 7.51 -4.93 12.17
CA HIS A 50 7.59 -5.35 10.78
C HIS A 50 8.93 -6.01 10.49
N GLN A 51 8.90 -7.12 9.75
CA GLN A 51 10.09 -7.76 9.21
C GLN A 51 9.94 -7.89 7.69
N PHE A 52 10.97 -7.49 6.97
CA PHE A 52 11.04 -7.62 5.52
C PHE A 52 12.50 -7.76 5.08
N ASP A 53 12.70 -8.33 3.89
CA ASP A 53 14.02 -8.44 3.30
C ASP A 53 14.40 -7.14 2.59
N ASN A 54 15.32 -6.40 3.21
CA ASN A 54 15.74 -5.08 2.75
C ASN A 54 16.38 -5.10 1.35
N ARG A 55 16.89 -6.25 0.89
CA ARG A 55 17.46 -6.39 -0.47
C ARG A 55 16.43 -6.02 -1.54
N TYR A 56 15.18 -6.46 -1.37
CA TYR A 56 14.11 -6.15 -2.31
C TYR A 56 13.78 -4.67 -2.34
N LEU A 57 13.97 -3.96 -1.23
CA LEU A 57 13.74 -2.52 -1.13
C LEU A 57 14.80 -1.75 -1.92
N TRP A 58 16.08 -1.88 -1.56
CA TRP A 58 17.14 -1.04 -2.14
C TRP A 58 17.49 -1.42 -3.59
N MET A 59 17.53 -2.72 -3.93
CA MET A 59 17.92 -3.14 -5.29
C MET A 59 16.85 -2.78 -6.32
N ASN A 60 15.59 -2.64 -5.89
CA ASN A 60 14.48 -2.27 -6.75
C ASN A 60 13.98 -0.84 -6.51
N LEU A 61 14.73 -0.02 -5.77
CA LEU A 61 14.44 1.40 -5.56
C LEU A 61 13.00 1.66 -5.07
N LYS A 62 12.48 0.78 -4.21
CA LYS A 62 11.12 0.84 -3.67
C LYS A 62 11.05 1.86 -2.53
N ARG A 63 9.85 2.33 -2.23
CA ARG A 63 9.58 3.26 -1.12
C ARG A 63 8.60 2.67 -0.12
N ILE A 64 8.81 2.96 1.16
CA ILE A 64 7.84 2.71 2.23
C ILE A 64 7.43 4.08 2.77
N VAL A 65 6.13 4.37 2.76
CA VAL A 65 5.58 5.65 3.20
C VAL A 65 4.60 5.40 4.34
N GLY A 66 4.91 5.97 5.51
CA GLY A 66 3.95 6.07 6.61
C GLY A 66 2.91 7.14 6.31
N SER A 67 1.66 6.87 6.62
CA SER A 67 0.53 7.80 6.49
C SER A 67 -0.32 7.72 7.75
N HIS A 68 -0.91 8.83 8.17
CA HIS A 68 -1.79 8.87 9.34
C HIS A 68 -2.88 9.91 9.15
N ALA A 69 -4.14 9.46 9.25
CA ALA A 69 -5.32 10.28 9.04
C ALA A 69 -5.26 11.08 7.72
N ALA A 70 -5.79 12.30 7.74
CA ALA A 70 -5.77 13.23 6.64
C ALA A 70 -5.81 14.66 7.18
N ASN A 71 -5.14 15.60 6.52
CA ASN A 71 -5.25 17.03 6.83
C ASN A 71 -6.59 17.60 6.32
N LEU A 72 -6.90 18.85 6.68
CA LEU A 72 -8.19 19.47 6.34
C LEU A 72 -8.39 19.63 4.82
N GLN A 73 -7.33 19.87 4.05
CA GLN A 73 -7.41 19.98 2.60
C GLN A 73 -7.77 18.63 1.98
N GLU A 74 -7.11 17.55 2.38
CA GLU A 74 -7.40 16.19 1.91
C GLU A 74 -8.84 15.77 2.26
N GLN A 75 -9.31 16.11 3.46
CA GLN A 75 -10.71 15.88 3.87
C GLN A 75 -11.70 16.66 3.00
N TRP A 76 -11.38 17.91 2.63
CA TRP A 76 -12.19 18.70 1.73
C TRP A 76 -12.27 18.10 0.32
N GLU A 77 -11.15 17.59 -0.19
CA GLU A 77 -11.08 16.92 -1.49
C GLU A 77 -11.89 15.61 -1.50
N LEU A 78 -11.82 14.81 -0.43
CA LEU A 78 -12.67 13.63 -0.26
C LEU A 78 -14.15 13.99 -0.26
N ASN A 79 -14.54 15.02 0.50
CA ASN A 79 -15.93 15.51 0.55
C ASN A 79 -16.41 16.01 -0.83
N ARG A 80 -15.53 16.64 -1.61
CA ARG A 80 -15.83 17.01 -3.00
C ARG A 80 -16.11 15.78 -3.86
N LEU A 81 -15.30 14.73 -3.76
CA LEU A 81 -15.52 13.47 -4.50
C LEU A 81 -16.85 12.79 -4.10
N MET A 82 -17.21 12.83 -2.81
CA MET A 82 -18.52 12.33 -2.36
C MET A 82 -19.68 13.14 -2.96
N ARG A 83 -19.60 14.47 -2.96
CA ARG A 83 -20.64 15.35 -3.55
C ARG A 83 -20.82 15.15 -5.06
N LEU A 84 -19.75 14.81 -5.77
CA LEU A 84 -19.80 14.49 -7.21
C LEU A 84 -20.37 13.09 -7.49
N GLY A 85 -20.60 12.27 -6.46
CA GLY A 85 -21.07 10.89 -6.61
C GLY A 85 -19.98 9.90 -7.03
N ASN A 86 -18.70 10.30 -7.02
CA ASN A 86 -17.58 9.43 -7.38
C ASN A 86 -17.21 8.44 -6.26
N ILE A 87 -17.55 8.78 -5.01
CA ILE A 87 -17.34 7.95 -3.82
C ILE A 87 -18.65 7.91 -3.05
N SER A 88 -19.03 6.74 -2.55
CA SER A 88 -20.20 6.56 -1.72
C SER A 88 -19.80 5.88 -0.41
N PRO A 89 -20.45 6.22 0.72
CA PRO A 89 -20.36 5.42 1.94
C PRO A 89 -20.81 3.97 1.66
N VAL A 90 -20.14 3.01 2.30
CA VAL A 90 -20.49 1.58 2.28
C VAL A 90 -21.23 1.17 3.52
#